data_AF-A0A6I4N9H0-F1
#
_entry.id   AF-A0A6I4N9H0-F1
#
_cell.length_a   1.000
_cell.length_b   1.000
_cell.length_c   1.000
_cell.angle_alpha   90.00
_cell.angle_beta   90.00
_cell.angle_gamma   90.00
#
_symmetry.space_group_name_H-M   'P 1'
#
loop_
_entity.id
_entity.type
_entity.pdbx_description
1 polymer ?
#
loop_
_entity_poly.entity_id
_entity_poly.type
_entity_poly.pdbx_seq_one_letter_code
_entity_poly.pdbx_strand_id
1 'polypeptide(L)'
;MTPRHDVSPMNPRNLLTPLPGTPPLRRWTTRAVGAGLAVAAYLLCLPWDLRNRPETPGAINETSPVTALGITGLTVAMLSLAAYFGFRDRLGLALLIVAGPPATLMYVSFDSHPEPDAAVWPLAWGFFVLVMGAGVLAVAGFARLFRDSEA
;
A
#
# COMPACT_ATOMS: atom_id res chain seq x y z
N MET A 1 -29.05 -27.83 -16.77
CA MET A 1 -28.09 -28.20 -15.71
C MET A 1 -27.19 -26.98 -15.49
N THR A 2 -27.59 -26.09 -14.59
CA THR A 2 -26.90 -24.83 -14.30
C THR A 2 -25.87 -25.07 -13.20
N PRO A 3 -24.60 -24.65 -13.36
CA PRO A 3 -23.61 -24.79 -12.30
C PRO A 3 -23.98 -23.85 -11.16
N ARG A 4 -24.29 -24.42 -9.99
CA ARG A 4 -24.42 -23.68 -8.75
C ARG A 4 -23.05 -23.09 -8.42
N HIS A 5 -22.90 -21.79 -8.57
CA HIS A 5 -21.84 -21.07 -7.87
C HIS A 5 -22.20 -21.09 -6.39
N ASP A 6 -21.64 -22.05 -5.65
CA ASP A 6 -21.60 -21.99 -4.19
C ASP A 6 -20.74 -20.79 -3.79
N VAL A 7 -21.41 -19.65 -3.59
CA VAL A 7 -20.85 -18.52 -2.86
C VAL A 7 -20.82 -18.94 -1.40
N SER A 8 -19.82 -19.75 -1.05
CA SER A 8 -19.60 -20.18 0.32
C SER A 8 -19.44 -18.92 1.18
N PRO A 9 -20.23 -18.75 2.26
CA PRO A 9 -20.13 -17.59 3.13
C PRO A 9 -18.70 -17.48 3.66
N MET A 10 -18.17 -16.26 3.68
CA MET A 10 -16.83 -15.93 4.15
C MET A 10 -16.60 -16.50 5.56
N ASN A 11 -15.97 -17.67 5.65
CA ASN A 11 -15.48 -18.17 6.93
C ASN A 11 -14.26 -17.32 7.31
N PRO A 12 -14.25 -16.63 8.47
CA PRO A 12 -13.13 -15.77 8.88
C PRO A 12 -11.80 -16.53 8.96
N ARG A 13 -11.81 -17.85 9.18
CA ARG A 13 -10.59 -18.69 9.13
C ARG A 13 -9.93 -18.70 7.74
N ASN A 14 -10.70 -18.53 6.67
CA ASN A 14 -10.17 -18.45 5.31
C ASN A 14 -9.42 -17.14 5.03
N LEU A 15 -9.47 -16.15 5.93
CA LEU A 15 -8.74 -14.89 5.82
C LEU A 15 -7.31 -15.01 6.32
N LEU A 16 -6.96 -16.03 7.09
CA LEU A 16 -5.60 -16.27 7.60
C LEU A 16 -4.89 -17.41 6.87
N THR A 17 -5.63 -18.28 6.16
CA THR A 17 -5.00 -19.35 5.36
C THR A 17 -3.94 -18.85 4.37
N PRO A 18 -2.81 -19.55 4.22
CA PRO A 18 -1.77 -19.20 3.25
C PRO A 18 -2.31 -19.12 1.81
N LEU A 19 -2.02 -18.01 1.13
CA LEU A 19 -2.45 -17.75 -0.25
C LEU A 19 -1.85 -18.70 -1.31
N PRO A 20 -0.59 -19.18 -1.20
CA PRO A 20 -0.01 -20.07 -2.21
C PRO A 20 -0.77 -21.39 -2.44
N GLY A 21 -1.51 -21.87 -1.45
CA GLY A 21 -2.33 -23.09 -1.54
C GLY A 21 -3.77 -22.84 -2.02
N THR A 22 -4.14 -21.59 -2.35
CA THR A 22 -5.51 -21.24 -2.75
C THR A 22 -5.67 -21.20 -4.29
N PRO A 23 -6.90 -21.35 -4.81
CA PRO A 23 -7.17 -21.26 -6.24
C PRO A 23 -6.63 -19.96 -6.87
N PRO A 24 -6.10 -20.01 -8.11
CA PRO A 24 -5.38 -18.88 -8.72
C PRO A 24 -6.23 -17.61 -8.80
N LEU A 25 -7.53 -17.72 -9.10
CA LEU A 25 -8.44 -16.58 -9.15
C LEU A 25 -8.53 -15.88 -7.79
N ARG A 26 -8.77 -16.64 -6.71
CA ARG A 26 -8.87 -16.11 -5.34
C ARG A 26 -7.57 -15.45 -4.88
N ARG A 27 -6.43 -16.02 -5.29
CA ARG A 27 -5.10 -15.47 -5.00
C ARG A 27 -4.93 -14.11 -5.66
N TRP A 28 -5.21 -14.00 -6.95
CA TRP A 28 -5.06 -12.74 -7.69
C TRP A 28 -6.08 -11.68 -7.26
N THR A 29 -7.33 -12.05 -6.97
CA THR A 29 -8.31 -11.09 -6.46
C THR A 29 -7.89 -10.51 -5.11
N THR A 30 -7.39 -11.34 -4.18
CA THR A 30 -6.91 -10.86 -2.87
C THR A 30 -5.76 -9.86 -3.03
N ARG A 31 -4.83 -10.13 -3.96
CA ARG A 31 -3.71 -9.23 -4.25
C ARG A 31 -4.15 -7.92 -4.89
N ALA A 32 -5.08 -8.00 -5.85
CA ALA A 32 -5.64 -6.83 -6.50
C ALA A 32 -6.39 -5.93 -5.49
N VAL A 33 -7.16 -6.54 -4.58
CA VAL A 33 -7.80 -5.82 -3.47
C VAL A 33 -6.75 -5.18 -2.57
N GLY A 34 -5.69 -5.91 -2.19
CA GLY A 34 -4.59 -5.36 -1.39
C GLY A 34 -3.91 -4.15 -2.04
N ALA A 35 -3.61 -4.24 -3.34
CA ALA A 35 -3.03 -3.14 -4.10
C ALA A 35 -4.00 -1.95 -4.20
N GLY A 36 -5.29 -2.22 -4.45
CA GLY A 36 -6.34 -1.20 -4.46
C GLY A 36 -6.49 -0.49 -3.12
N LEU A 37 -6.40 -1.23 -2.01
CA LEU A 37 -6.39 -0.65 -0.66
C LEU A 37 -5.15 0.21 -0.40
N ALA A 38 -3.98 -0.19 -0.91
CA ALA A 38 -2.77 0.63 -0.81
C ALA A 38 -2.89 1.93 -1.62
N VAL A 39 -3.47 1.90 -2.83
CA VAL A 39 -3.82 3.09 -3.62
C VAL A 39 -4.77 4.00 -2.86
N ALA A 40 -5.88 3.43 -2.37
CA ALA A 40 -6.90 4.20 -1.64
C ALA A 40 -6.32 4.83 -0.36
N ALA A 41 -5.52 4.07 0.41
CA ALA A 41 -4.85 4.58 1.59
C ALA A 41 -3.93 5.75 1.26
N TYR A 42 -3.14 5.65 0.19
CA TYR A 42 -2.28 6.76 -0.24
C TYR A 42 -3.10 8.01 -0.57
N LEU A 43 -4.12 7.88 -1.42
CA LEU A 43 -4.93 9.02 -1.89
C LEU A 43 -5.82 9.64 -0.81
N LEU A 44 -6.23 8.87 0.20
CA LEU A 44 -7.01 9.37 1.32
C LEU A 44 -6.14 10.05 2.38
N CYS A 45 -4.90 9.60 2.55
CA CYS A 45 -4.01 10.07 3.60
C CYS A 45 -3.05 11.16 3.14
N LEU A 46 -2.70 11.19 1.86
CA LEU A 46 -1.79 12.15 1.28
C LEU A 46 -2.46 12.89 0.11
N PRO A 47 -2.16 14.18 -0.08
CA PRO A 47 -2.59 14.90 -1.26
C PRO A 47 -1.98 14.27 -2.51
N TRP A 48 -2.73 14.35 -3.62
CA TRP A 48 -2.24 13.97 -4.93
C TRP A 48 -0.97 14.74 -5.31
N ASP A 49 -0.93 16.03 -5.00
CA ASP A 49 0.28 16.85 -5.07
C ASP A 49 0.88 17.00 -3.67
N LEU A 50 1.97 16.26 -3.43
CA LEU A 50 2.75 16.30 -2.19
C LEU A 50 3.44 17.65 -1.96
N ARG A 51 3.50 18.51 -2.98
CA ARG A 51 4.09 19.84 -2.92
C ARG A 51 3.09 20.92 -2.57
N ASN A 52 1.80 20.59 -2.44
CA ASN A 52 0.80 21.58 -2.11
C ASN A 52 1.03 22.12 -0.68
N ARG A 53 1.59 23.33 -0.62
CA ARG A 53 1.76 24.12 0.61
C ARG A 53 0.67 25.19 0.60
N PRO A 54 0.11 25.58 1.76
CA PRO A 54 -0.74 26.75 1.81
C PRO A 54 0.12 27.97 1.43
N GLU A 55 -0.07 28.52 0.23
CA GLU A 55 0.71 29.66 -0.26
C GLU A 55 0.35 30.92 0.54
N THR A 56 -0.89 31.06 1.00
CA THR A 56 -1.34 32.18 1.84
C THR A 56 -2.62 31.83 2.63
N PRO A 57 -2.84 32.40 3.83
CA PRO A 57 -4.14 32.30 4.51
C PRO A 57 -5.23 32.94 3.64
N GLY A 58 -6.15 32.14 3.10
CA GLY A 58 -7.26 32.63 2.27
C GLY A 58 -7.22 32.24 0.78
N ALA A 59 -6.22 31.49 0.33
CA ALA A 59 -6.24 30.91 -1.02
C ALA A 59 -7.38 29.89 -1.15
N ILE A 60 -8.32 30.18 -2.06
CA ILE A 60 -9.53 29.38 -2.35
C ILE A 60 -9.27 28.23 -3.33
N ASN A 61 -8.05 28.11 -3.86
CA ASN A 61 -7.58 26.98 -4.66
C ASN A 61 -6.33 26.42 -4.00
N GLU A 62 -6.44 25.43 -3.11
CA GLU A 62 -5.27 24.63 -2.69
C GLU A 62 -5.74 23.41 -1.88
N THR A 63 -5.56 22.23 -2.48
CA THR A 63 -5.80 20.91 -1.88
C THR A 63 -5.21 20.71 -0.47
N SER A 64 -5.80 19.87 0.36
CA SER A 64 -5.38 19.64 1.75
C SER A 64 -3.86 19.38 1.87
N PRO A 65 -3.11 20.14 2.70
CA PRO A 65 -1.67 19.94 2.86
C PRO A 65 -1.35 18.57 3.46
N VAL A 66 -0.11 18.10 3.30
CA VAL A 66 0.38 16.89 3.99
C VAL A 66 0.29 17.11 5.50
N THR A 67 -0.49 16.27 6.18
CA THR A 67 -0.65 16.35 7.64
C THR A 67 0.04 15.20 8.36
N ALA A 68 0.48 15.43 9.60
CA ALA A 68 1.03 14.37 10.45
C ALA A 68 0.02 13.22 10.66
N LEU A 69 -1.28 13.54 10.73
CA LEU A 69 -2.35 12.57 10.84
C LEU A 69 -2.45 11.70 9.57
N GLY A 70 -2.38 12.32 8.39
CA GLY A 70 -2.35 11.62 7.11
C GLY A 70 -1.17 10.66 7.01
N ILE A 71 0.04 11.13 7.31
CA ILE A 71 1.25 10.29 7.34
C ILE A 71 1.08 9.11 8.30
N THR A 72 0.55 9.36 9.51
CA THR A 72 0.33 8.32 10.52
C THR A 72 -0.69 7.29 10.03
N GLY A 73 -1.81 7.74 9.45
CA GLY A 73 -2.85 6.88 8.89
C GLY A 73 -2.32 5.98 7.77
N LEU A 74 -1.56 6.57 6.82
CA LEU A 74 -0.94 5.81 5.75
C LEU A 74 0.04 4.77 6.29
N THR A 75 0.88 5.17 7.25
CA THR A 75 1.85 4.27 7.88
C THR A 75 1.14 3.08 8.51
N VAL A 76 0.12 3.32 9.34
CA VAL A 76 -0.65 2.25 9.99
C VAL A 76 -1.31 1.32 8.95
N ALA A 77 -1.92 1.88 7.90
CA ALA A 77 -2.52 1.10 6.83
C ALA A 77 -1.50 0.21 6.10
N MET A 78 -0.34 0.77 5.74
CA MET A 78 0.73 0.03 5.08
C MET A 78 1.29 -1.09 5.96
N LEU A 79 1.55 -0.81 7.25
CA LEU A 79 2.05 -1.84 8.17
C LEU A 79 1.03 -2.94 8.40
N SER A 80 -0.26 -2.61 8.48
CA SER A 80 -1.35 -3.60 8.60
C SER A 80 -1.43 -4.51 7.37
N LEU A 81 -1.36 -3.93 6.17
CA LEU A 81 -1.31 -4.68 4.91
C LEU A 81 -0.04 -5.52 4.80
N ALA A 82 1.12 -4.99 5.21
CA ALA A 82 2.39 -5.70 5.21
C ALA A 82 2.35 -6.91 6.15
N ALA A 83 1.81 -6.76 7.35
CA ALA A 83 1.63 -7.86 8.29
C ALA A 83 0.69 -8.93 7.71
N TYR A 84 -0.44 -8.51 7.13
CA TYR A 84 -1.41 -9.40 6.51
C TYR A 84 -0.80 -10.21 5.35
N PHE A 85 -0.15 -9.54 4.40
CA PHE A 85 0.48 -10.21 3.26
C PHE A 85 1.77 -10.94 3.61
N GLY A 86 2.48 -10.52 4.67
CA GLY A 86 3.64 -11.23 5.19
C GLY A 86 3.29 -12.58 5.81
N PHE A 87 2.18 -12.64 6.55
CA PHE A 87 1.62 -13.88 7.05
C PHE A 87 1.14 -14.77 5.89
N ARG A 88 0.41 -14.20 4.93
CA ARG A 88 -0.32 -15.00 3.93
C ARG A 88 0.41 -15.31 2.63
N ASP A 89 1.33 -14.47 2.16
CA ASP A 89 1.95 -14.57 0.84
C ASP A 89 3.49 -14.58 0.91
N ARG A 90 4.16 -14.48 -0.24
CA ARG A 90 5.62 -14.35 -0.35
C ARG A 90 6.04 -12.90 -0.08
N LEU A 91 7.17 -12.71 0.62
CA LEU A 91 7.69 -11.38 0.99
C LEU A 91 7.86 -10.44 -0.21
N GLY A 92 8.42 -10.93 -1.32
CA GLY A 92 8.58 -10.11 -2.53
C GLY A 92 7.25 -9.62 -3.13
N LEU A 93 6.17 -10.40 -2.97
CA LEU A 93 4.84 -10.00 -3.42
C LEU A 93 4.16 -9.07 -2.42
N ALA A 94 4.34 -9.28 -1.11
CA ALA A 94 3.91 -8.33 -0.09
C ALA A 94 4.55 -6.95 -0.34
N LEU A 95 5.85 -6.91 -0.62
CA LEU A 95 6.55 -5.69 -1.01
C LEU A 95 5.91 -5.03 -2.23
N LEU A 96 5.74 -5.78 -3.33
CA LEU A 96 5.18 -5.25 -4.57
C LEU A 96 3.74 -4.73 -4.40
N ILE A 97 2.90 -5.45 -3.66
CA ILE A 97 1.49 -5.13 -3.47
C ILE A 97 1.30 -3.91 -2.56
N VAL A 98 2.11 -3.79 -1.50
CA VAL A 98 1.92 -2.77 -0.46
C VAL A 98 2.72 -1.50 -0.75
N ALA A 99 4.00 -1.63 -1.13
CA ALA A 99 4.86 -0.48 -1.40
C ALA A 99 4.84 -0.03 -2.86
N GLY A 100 4.55 -0.94 -3.80
CA GLY A 100 4.54 -0.63 -5.24
C GLY A 100 3.53 0.46 -5.62
N PRO A 101 2.26 0.37 -5.21
CA PRO A 101 1.27 1.39 -5.54
C PRO A 101 1.61 2.80 -5.02
N PRO A 102 1.91 3.03 -3.71
CA PRO A 102 2.26 4.36 -3.24
C PRO A 102 3.56 4.90 -3.86
N ALA A 103 4.56 4.04 -4.09
CA ALA A 103 5.78 4.43 -4.81
C ALA A 103 5.50 4.92 -6.24
N THR A 104 4.57 4.26 -6.94
CA THR A 104 4.17 4.61 -8.31
C THR A 104 3.38 5.92 -8.32
N LEU A 105 2.40 6.08 -7.42
CA LEU A 105 1.62 7.32 -7.34
C LEU A 105 2.50 8.52 -6.99
N MET A 106 3.45 8.34 -6.08
CA MET A 106 4.43 9.38 -5.73
C MET A 106 5.33 9.75 -6.93
N TYR A 107 5.76 8.76 -7.72
CA TYR A 107 6.52 9.02 -8.95
C TYR A 107 5.69 9.85 -9.95
N VAL A 108 4.45 9.40 -10.21
CA VAL A 108 3.52 10.08 -11.13
C VAL A 108 3.23 11.51 -10.66
N SER A 109 3.05 11.71 -9.35
CA SER A 109 2.86 13.04 -8.76
C SER A 109 4.04 13.97 -9.05
N PHE A 110 5.28 13.49 -8.93
CA PHE A 110 6.47 14.30 -9.23
C PHE A 110 6.66 14.57 -10.72
N ASP A 111 6.30 13.61 -11.58
CA ASP A 111 6.39 13.74 -13.03
C ASP A 111 5.32 14.71 -13.58
N SER A 112 4.10 14.69 -13.03
CA SER A 112 2.99 15.54 -13.50
C SER A 112 3.09 17.01 -13.06
N HIS A 113 3.98 17.34 -12.12
CA HIS A 113 4.17 18.71 -11.60
C HIS A 113 5.64 19.14 -11.69
N PRO A 114 6.17 19.43 -12.90
CA PRO A 114 7.57 19.83 -13.08
C PRO A 114 7.83 21.25 -12.55
N GLU A 115 8.90 21.42 -11.76
CA GLU A 115 9.38 22.71 -11.23
C GLU A 115 10.81 23.01 -11.71
N PRO A 116 11.26 24.28 -11.65
CA PRO A 116 12.61 24.66 -12.05
C PRO A 116 13.72 23.96 -11.24
N ASP A 117 13.49 23.67 -9.95
CA ASP A 117 14.44 23.01 -9.03
C ASP A 117 14.18 21.50 -8.91
N ALA A 118 13.86 20.83 -10.02
CA ALA A 118 13.42 19.45 -9.99
C ALA A 118 14.51 18.39 -9.66
N ALA A 119 15.77 18.79 -9.55
CA ALA A 119 16.92 17.89 -9.44
C ALA A 119 16.90 17.00 -8.17
N VAL A 120 16.22 17.43 -7.10
CA VAL A 120 16.18 16.70 -5.82
C VAL A 120 15.06 15.65 -5.77
N TRP A 121 14.07 15.72 -6.65
CA TRP A 121 12.88 14.85 -6.59
C TRP A 121 13.13 13.38 -6.85
N PRO A 122 13.99 12.97 -7.80
CA PRO A 122 14.33 11.56 -7.96
C PRO A 122 14.99 10.98 -6.70
N LEU A 123 15.81 11.78 -6.01
CA LEU A 123 16.47 11.36 -4.77
C LEU A 123 15.46 11.23 -3.63
N ALA A 124 14.58 12.23 -3.46
CA ALA A 124 13.51 12.17 -2.48
C ALA A 124 12.59 10.96 -2.73
N TRP A 125 12.21 10.73 -3.98
CA TRP A 125 11.43 9.57 -4.38
C TRP A 125 12.13 8.26 -3.98
N GLY A 126 13.39 8.11 -4.37
CA GLY A 126 14.18 6.91 -4.04
C GLY A 126 14.29 6.68 -2.53
N PHE A 127 14.52 7.74 -1.76
CA PHE A 127 14.55 7.67 -0.30
C PHE A 127 13.23 7.15 0.28
N PHE A 128 12.09 7.72 -0.13
CA PHE A 128 10.78 7.26 0.35
C PHE A 128 10.45 5.83 -0.08
N VAL A 129 10.82 5.43 -1.29
CA VAL A 129 10.68 4.03 -1.75
C VAL A 129 11.48 3.09 -0.88
N LEU A 130 12.72 3.44 -0.54
CA LEU A 130 13.56 2.64 0.36
C LEU A 130 12.95 2.53 1.75
N VAL A 131 12.49 3.64 2.33
CA VAL A 131 11.87 3.65 3.67
C VAL A 131 10.60 2.80 3.69
N MET A 132 9.69 3.00 2.71
CA MET A 132 8.47 2.21 2.58
C MET A 132 8.79 0.73 2.39
N GLY A 133 9.72 0.41 1.48
CA GLY A 133 10.11 -0.96 1.17
C GLY A 133 10.73 -1.67 2.37
N ALA A 134 11.65 -1.02 3.08
CA ALA A 134 12.26 -1.55 4.29
C ALA A 134 11.22 -1.79 5.40
N GLY A 135 10.32 -0.83 5.64
CA GLY A 135 9.24 -0.97 6.61
C GLY A 135 8.31 -2.14 6.30
N VAL A 136 7.89 -2.27 5.04
CA VAL A 136 7.05 -3.38 4.57
C VAL A 136 7.77 -4.71 4.75
N LEU A 137 9.04 -4.83 4.35
CA LEU A 137 9.80 -6.07 4.49
C LEU A 137 10.01 -6.45 5.95
N ALA A 138 10.31 -5.49 6.83
CA ALA A 138 10.50 -5.73 8.25
C ALA A 138 9.22 -6.30 8.88
N VAL A 139 8.07 -5.65 8.66
CA VAL A 139 6.78 -6.09 9.23
C VAL A 139 6.30 -7.38 8.59
N ALA A 140 6.39 -7.51 7.27
CA ALA A 140 5.99 -8.74 6.58
C ALA A 140 6.86 -9.93 7.00
N GLY A 141 8.16 -9.72 7.15
CA GLY A 141 9.11 -10.71 7.66
C GLY A 141 8.78 -11.13 9.09
N PHE A 142 8.53 -10.17 9.98
CA PHE A 142 8.12 -10.44 11.35
C PHE A 142 6.81 -11.24 11.41
N ALA A 143 5.77 -10.82 10.67
CA ALA A 143 4.49 -11.53 10.62
C ALA A 143 4.63 -12.96 10.08
N ARG A 144 5.54 -13.18 9.14
CA ARG A 144 5.82 -14.51 8.59
C ARG A 144 6.36 -15.49 9.64
N LEU A 145 7.15 -15.02 10.61
CA LEU A 145 7.69 -15.87 11.68
C LEU A 145 6.58 -16.54 12.50
N PHE A 146 5.46 -15.85 12.72
CA PHE A 146 4.31 -16.41 13.46
C PHE A 146 3.65 -17.55 12.70
N ARG A 147 3.56 -17.46 11.38
CA ARG A 147 3.04 -18.57 10.56
C ARG A 147 3.92 -19.80 10.69
N ASP A 148 5.23 -19.60 10.57
CA ASP A 148 6.20 -20.69 10.55
C ASP A 148 6.38 -21.31 11.97
N SER A 149 5.86 -20.66 13.02
CA SER A 149 5.84 -21.17 14.41
C SER A 149 4.60 -22.00 14.76
N GLU A 150 3.52 -21.87 13.99
CA GLU A 150 2.25 -22.60 14.18
C GLU A 150 2.10 -23.82 13.26
N ALA A 151 3.08 -24.07 12.37
CA ALA A 151 3.10 -25.15 11.38
C ALA A 151 4.00 -26.31 11.82
#